data_AF-A0A0N4U4S1-F1
#
_entry.id   AF-A0A0N4U4S1-F1
#
_cell.length_a   1.000
_cell.length_b   1.000
_cell.length_c   1.000
_cell.angle_alpha   90.00
_cell.angle_beta   90.00
_cell.angle_gamma   90.00
#
_symmetry.space_group_name_H-M   'P 1'
#
loop_
_entity.id
_entity.type
_entity.pdbx_description
1 polymer ?
#
loop_
_entity_poly.entity_id
_entity_poly.type
_entity_poly.pdbx_seq_one_letter_code
_entity_poly.pdbx_strand_id
1 'polypeptide(L)'
;MSDSRSAQLIQLHRDLLFASISVAGNMEIKKSLLNIVMKTDGVRQIFITDKDGVLVVYSTRLQGDNSSFRAHLINCYQLALEHTAKLNIGEQRTAIFCFENYQMVILNFNGLMAFIIADTDCPAGKLRDLRTPLNPIMEEISGAFSASHV
;
A
#
# COMPACT_ATOMS: atom_id res chain seq x y z
N MET A 1 -4.03 -36.16 5.94
CA MET A 1 -2.84 -35.36 5.56
C MET A 1 -2.84 -34.90 4.09
N SER A 2 -3.74 -35.40 3.21
CA SER A 2 -3.83 -34.98 1.80
C SER A 2 -4.53 -33.63 1.59
N ASP A 3 -5.56 -33.29 2.38
CA ASP A 3 -6.38 -32.08 2.17
C ASP A 3 -5.63 -30.75 2.36
N SER A 4 -4.68 -30.70 3.28
CA SER A 4 -3.94 -29.46 3.59
C SER A 4 -3.05 -29.02 2.43
N ARG A 5 -2.46 -29.98 1.69
CA ARG A 5 -1.62 -29.67 0.52
C ARG A 5 -2.47 -29.20 -0.67
N SER A 6 -3.66 -29.77 -0.86
CA SER A 6 -4.61 -29.35 -1.89
C SER A 6 -5.12 -27.93 -1.64
N ALA A 7 -5.44 -27.58 -0.39
CA ALA A 7 -5.86 -26.23 -0.01
C ALA A 7 -4.75 -25.18 -0.24
N GLN A 8 -3.50 -25.52 0.11
CA GLN A 8 -2.35 -24.65 -0.14
C GLN A 8 -2.08 -24.44 -1.65
N LEU A 9 -2.21 -25.49 -2.47
CA LEU A 9 -2.07 -25.40 -3.92
C LEU A 9 -3.18 -24.57 -4.57
N ILE A 10 -4.42 -24.72 -4.11
CA ILE A 10 -5.56 -23.90 -4.58
C ILE A 10 -5.34 -22.44 -4.22
N GLN A 11 -4.87 -22.14 -3.01
CA GLN A 11 -4.57 -20.77 -2.59
C GLN A 11 -3.44 -20.17 -3.42
N LEU A 12 -2.32 -20.89 -3.59
CA LEU A 12 -1.18 -20.43 -4.39
C LEU A 12 -1.57 -20.21 -5.86
N HIS A 13 -2.43 -21.08 -6.42
CA HIS A 13 -2.94 -20.93 -7.78
C HIS A 13 -3.90 -19.74 -7.90
N ARG A 14 -4.72 -19.46 -6.86
CA ARG A 14 -5.52 -18.23 -6.76
C ARG A 14 -4.60 -17.01 -6.75
N ASP A 15 -3.59 -17.00 -5.89
CA ASP A 15 -2.66 -15.87 -5.73
C ASP A 15 -1.91 -15.59 -7.05
N LEU A 16 -1.49 -16.64 -7.76
CA LEU A 16 -0.87 -16.54 -9.09
C LEU A 16 -1.86 -16.11 -10.19
N LEU A 17 -3.11 -16.57 -10.16
CA LEU A 17 -4.17 -16.15 -11.08
C LEU A 17 -4.55 -14.69 -10.87
N PHE A 18 -4.69 -14.24 -9.62
CA PHE A 18 -4.88 -12.83 -9.27
C PHE A 18 -3.71 -11.98 -9.74
N ALA A 19 -2.47 -12.46 -9.56
CA ALA A 19 -1.29 -11.79 -10.10
C ALA A 19 -1.28 -11.69 -11.64
N SER A 20 -1.86 -12.67 -12.35
CA SER A 20 -1.85 -12.75 -13.82
C SER A 20 -3.00 -11.97 -14.49
N ILE A 21 -4.19 -11.96 -13.89
CA ILE A 21 -5.36 -11.22 -14.42
C ILE A 21 -5.23 -9.71 -14.13
N SER A 22 -4.49 -9.34 -13.08
CA SER A 22 -4.21 -7.96 -12.69
C SER A 22 -3.27 -7.22 -13.67
N VAL A 23 -2.43 -7.90 -14.46
CA VAL A 23 -1.21 -7.29 -15.05
C VAL A 23 -1.46 -6.02 -15.90
N ALA A 24 -2.54 -5.93 -16.69
CA ALA A 24 -2.81 -4.75 -17.52
C ALA A 24 -3.33 -3.55 -16.69
N GLY A 25 -4.36 -3.76 -15.86
CA GLY A 25 -4.85 -2.72 -14.93
C GLY A 25 -3.77 -2.32 -13.92
N ASN A 26 -2.95 -3.28 -13.49
CA ASN A 26 -1.79 -3.04 -12.64
C ASN A 26 -0.74 -2.16 -13.34
N MET A 27 -0.54 -2.29 -14.67
CA MET A 27 0.37 -1.40 -15.39
C MET A 27 -0.11 0.05 -15.43
N GLU A 28 -1.41 0.29 -15.63
CA GLU A 28 -1.97 1.66 -15.64
C GLU A 28 -1.97 2.27 -14.23
N ILE A 29 -2.43 1.51 -13.23
CA ILE A 29 -2.36 1.89 -11.81
C ILE A 29 -0.92 2.21 -11.40
N LYS A 30 0.04 1.35 -11.75
CA LYS A 30 1.46 1.54 -11.44
C LYS A 30 2.03 2.78 -12.14
N LYS A 31 1.65 3.06 -13.39
CA LYS A 31 2.05 4.29 -14.10
C LYS A 31 1.49 5.54 -13.41
N SER A 32 0.21 5.53 -13.03
CA SER A 32 -0.43 6.63 -12.30
C SER A 32 0.24 6.87 -10.94
N LEU A 33 0.54 5.81 -10.20
CA LEU A 33 1.24 5.88 -8.92
C LEU A 33 2.67 6.41 -9.09
N LEU A 34 3.40 5.94 -10.09
CA LEU A 34 4.74 6.42 -10.42
C LEU A 34 4.72 7.90 -10.81
N ASN A 35 3.71 8.38 -11.54
CA ASN A 35 3.56 9.79 -11.87
C ASN A 35 3.45 10.66 -10.62
N ILE A 36 2.72 10.22 -9.59
CA ILE A 36 2.63 10.92 -8.31
C ILE A 36 3.98 10.95 -7.60
N VAL A 37 4.68 9.81 -7.53
CA VAL A 37 6.02 9.71 -6.95
C VAL A 37 6.99 10.68 -7.65
N MET A 38 6.99 10.71 -8.99
CA MET A 38 7.93 11.53 -9.76
C MET A 38 7.64 13.03 -9.65
N LYS A 39 6.36 13.43 -9.58
CA LYS A 39 5.92 14.83 -9.46
C LYS A 39 6.03 15.42 -8.06
N THR A 40 6.18 14.58 -7.04
CA THR A 40 6.18 15.04 -5.64
C THR A 40 7.60 15.03 -5.08
N ASP A 41 8.25 16.18 -5.10
CA ASP A 41 9.59 16.30 -4.52
C ASP A 41 9.64 15.86 -3.06
N GLY A 42 10.66 15.07 -2.75
CA GLY A 42 10.87 14.40 -1.47
C GLY A 42 10.30 12.97 -1.40
N VAL A 43 9.37 12.58 -2.28
CA VAL A 43 8.78 11.24 -2.24
C VAL A 43 9.69 10.22 -2.92
N ARG A 44 10.02 9.14 -2.18
CA ARG A 44 10.89 8.05 -2.64
C ARG A 44 10.09 6.89 -3.20
N GLN A 45 9.05 6.47 -2.49
CA GLN A 45 8.17 5.38 -2.93
C GLN A 45 6.78 5.52 -2.34
N ILE A 46 5.79 5.01 -3.06
CA ILE A 46 4.43 4.79 -2.56
C ILE A 46 4.08 3.32 -2.80
N PHE A 47 3.50 2.67 -1.80
CA PHE A 47 2.94 1.34 -1.96
C PHE A 47 1.58 1.23 -1.26
N ILE A 48 0.71 0.41 -1.84
CA ILE A 48 -0.67 0.23 -1.41
C ILE A 48 -0.83 -1.17 -0.86
N THR A 49 -1.46 -1.29 0.30
CA THR A 49 -1.88 -2.58 0.85
C THR A 49 -3.40 -2.62 1.04
N ASP A 50 -3.96 -3.81 1.17
CA ASP A 50 -5.24 -3.99 1.83
C ASP A 50 -5.12 -3.87 3.36
N LYS A 51 -6.24 -4.00 4.06
CA LYS A 51 -6.32 -3.97 5.54
C LYS A 51 -5.50 -5.07 6.23
N ASP A 52 -5.29 -6.20 5.57
CA ASP A 52 -4.59 -7.37 6.12
C ASP A 52 -3.07 -7.28 5.86
N GLY A 53 -2.61 -6.22 5.20
CA GLY A 53 -1.20 -5.95 4.92
C GLY A 53 -0.70 -6.61 3.64
N VAL A 54 -1.59 -7.14 2.80
CA VAL A 54 -1.20 -7.71 1.49
C VAL A 54 -0.86 -6.57 0.54
N LEU A 55 0.35 -6.61 -0.03
CA LEU A 55 0.82 -5.62 -1.00
C LEU A 55 0.04 -5.74 -2.31
N VAL A 56 -0.65 -4.67 -2.70
CA VAL A 56 -1.44 -4.61 -3.94
C VAL A 56 -0.58 -4.08 -5.10
N VAL A 57 0.06 -2.93 -4.90
CA VAL A 57 0.89 -2.26 -5.92
C VAL A 57 1.94 -1.37 -5.26
N TYR A 58 3.05 -1.13 -5.94
CA TYR A 58 4.07 -0.17 -5.50
C TYR A 58 4.70 0.57 -6.68
N SER A 59 5.23 1.77 -6.38
CA SER A 59 6.05 2.56 -7.28
C SER A 59 7.15 3.26 -6.51
N THR A 60 8.34 3.32 -7.10
CA THR A 60 9.56 3.88 -6.49
C THR A 60 10.26 4.78 -7.48
N ARG A 61 10.84 5.89 -6.99
CA ARG A 61 11.66 6.82 -7.77
C ARG A 61 12.98 6.18 -8.19
N LEU A 62 13.57 5.36 -7.31
CA LEU A 62 14.84 4.67 -7.56
C LEU A 62 14.61 3.21 -7.97
N GLN A 63 15.41 2.75 -8.93
CA GLN A 63 15.47 1.33 -9.29
C GLN A 63 16.21 0.55 -8.20
N GLY A 64 15.70 -0.63 -7.86
CA GLY A 64 16.23 -1.50 -6.82
C GLY A 64 15.12 -2.28 -6.13
N ASP A 65 15.45 -3.47 -5.61
CA ASP A 65 14.50 -4.20 -4.78
C ASP A 65 14.56 -3.71 -3.33
N ASN A 66 13.40 -3.32 -2.82
CA ASN A 66 13.17 -2.89 -1.44
C ASN A 66 12.05 -3.74 -0.80
N SER A 67 11.87 -4.99 -1.26
CA SER A 67 10.82 -5.91 -0.82
C SER A 67 10.86 -6.18 0.69
N SER A 68 12.05 -6.51 1.21
CA SER A 68 12.27 -6.75 2.65
C SER A 68 11.95 -5.51 3.49
N PHE A 69 12.34 -4.33 3.03
CA PHE A 69 12.05 -3.07 3.70
C PHE A 69 10.54 -2.78 3.74
N ARG A 70 9.82 -2.95 2.61
CA ARG A 70 8.36 -2.80 2.58
C ARG A 70 7.68 -3.80 3.52
N ALA A 71 8.06 -5.07 3.47
CA ALA A 71 7.51 -6.11 4.34
C ALA A 71 7.72 -5.78 5.84
N HIS A 72 8.91 -5.28 6.19
CA HIS A 72 9.20 -4.82 7.56
C HIS A 72 8.27 -3.68 7.99
N LEU A 73 8.12 -2.64 7.17
CA LEU A 73 7.24 -1.50 7.48
C LEU A 73 5.77 -1.91 7.63
N ILE A 74 5.27 -2.80 6.76
CA ILE A 74 3.91 -3.34 6.83
C ILE A 74 3.71 -4.06 8.16
N ASN A 75 4.61 -4.95 8.53
CA ASN A 75 4.51 -5.71 9.79
C ASN A 75 4.55 -4.80 11.01
N CYS A 76 5.46 -3.81 11.04
CA CYS A 76 5.53 -2.84 12.13
C CYS A 76 4.24 -2.05 12.28
N TYR A 77 3.63 -1.63 11.16
CA TYR A 77 2.38 -0.88 11.21
C TYR A 77 1.18 -1.74 11.60
N GLN A 78 1.11 -3.01 11.18
CA GLN A 78 0.07 -3.94 11.64
C GLN A 78 0.09 -4.11 13.18
N LEU A 79 1.29 -4.25 13.77
CA LEU A 79 1.43 -4.25 15.23
C LEU A 79 0.97 -2.93 15.86
N ALA A 80 1.29 -1.78 15.24
CA ALA A 80 0.82 -0.48 15.72
C ALA A 80 -0.72 -0.34 15.64
N LEU A 81 -1.36 -0.89 14.61
CA LEU A 81 -2.82 -0.89 14.45
C LEU A 81 -3.52 -1.62 15.60
N GLU A 82 -2.99 -2.77 16.04
CA GLU A 82 -3.54 -3.54 17.17
C GLU A 82 -3.59 -2.73 18.48
N HIS A 83 -2.65 -1.79 18.66
CA HIS A 83 -2.57 -0.94 19.84
C HIS A 83 -3.34 0.36 19.67
N THR A 84 -3.29 0.99 18.50
CA THR A 84 -3.98 2.26 18.24
C THR A 84 -5.50 2.12 18.27
N ALA A 85 -6.04 0.98 17.81
CA ALA A 85 -7.48 0.68 17.89
C ALA A 85 -8.03 0.71 19.32
N LYS A 86 -7.17 0.48 20.34
CA LYS A 86 -7.55 0.48 21.75
C LYS A 86 -7.66 1.89 22.36
N LEU A 87 -7.22 2.93 21.65
CA LEU A 87 -7.20 4.31 22.15
C LEU A 87 -8.56 5.03 22.06
N ASN A 88 -9.56 4.44 21.38
CA ASN A 88 -10.90 5.02 21.22
C ASN A 88 -10.92 6.46 20.65
N ILE A 89 -10.01 6.76 19.72
CA ILE A 89 -9.87 8.08 19.07
C ILE A 89 -10.65 8.20 17.75
N GLY A 90 -11.53 7.23 17.46
CA GLY A 90 -12.23 7.11 16.20
C GLY A 90 -11.38 6.50 15.08
N GLU A 91 -11.83 6.67 13.84
CA GLU A 91 -11.16 6.12 12.66
C GLU A 91 -9.84 6.85 12.39
N GLN A 92 -8.73 6.13 12.42
CA GLN A 92 -7.44 6.67 12.04
C GLN A 92 -7.44 6.95 10.53
N ARG A 93 -7.32 8.22 10.15
CA ARG A 93 -7.20 8.61 8.72
C ARG A 93 -5.76 8.70 8.26
N THR A 94 -4.85 9.09 9.14
CA THR A 94 -3.44 9.32 8.82
C THR A 94 -2.57 8.92 10.00
N ALA A 95 -1.47 8.22 9.74
CA ALA A 95 -0.36 8.05 10.68
C ALA A 95 0.93 8.60 10.08
N ILE A 96 1.77 9.21 10.91
CA ILE A 96 3.02 9.85 10.51
C ILE A 96 4.13 9.32 11.41
N PHE A 97 5.20 8.82 10.81
CA PHE A 97 6.38 8.29 11.50
C PHE A 97 7.62 9.02 10.98
N CYS A 98 8.36 9.64 11.90
CA CYS A 98 9.59 10.36 11.57
C CYS A 98 10.79 9.53 12.05
N PHE A 99 11.60 9.05 11.11
CA PHE A 99 12.85 8.35 11.38
C PHE A 99 14.05 9.27 11.08
N GLU A 100 15.25 8.80 11.40
CA GLU A 100 16.49 9.56 11.19
C GLU A 100 16.74 9.90 9.71
N ASN A 101 16.47 8.96 8.80
CA ASN A 101 16.85 9.07 7.38
C ASN A 101 15.66 9.10 6.40
N TYR A 102 14.44 9.01 6.91
CA TYR A 102 13.20 9.10 6.12
C TYR A 102 12.01 9.41 7.02
N GLN A 103 10.90 9.79 6.41
CA GLN A 103 9.60 9.77 7.08
C GLN A 103 8.64 8.87 6.32
N MET A 104 7.64 8.38 7.04
CA MET A 104 6.57 7.55 6.49
C MET A 104 5.22 8.16 6.86
N VAL A 105 4.39 8.42 5.86
CA VAL A 105 2.99 8.81 6.04
C VAL A 105 2.11 7.69 5.53
N ILE A 106 1.20 7.22 6.36
CA ILE A 106 0.20 6.22 5.99
C ILE A 106 -1.15 6.91 5.90
N LEU A 107 -1.79 6.79 4.75
CA LEU A 107 -3.14 7.31 4.50
C LEU A 107 -4.10 6.14 4.41
N ASN A 108 -5.05 6.08 5.34
CA ASN A 108 -6.09 5.07 5.32
C ASN A 108 -7.20 5.52 4.38
N PHE A 109 -7.59 4.64 3.47
CA PHE A 109 -8.76 4.72 2.62
C PHE A 109 -9.69 3.56 3.00
N ASN A 110 -10.94 3.58 2.54
CA ASN A 110 -11.89 2.53 2.90
C ASN A 110 -11.44 1.17 2.33
N GLY A 111 -10.81 0.34 3.18
CA GLY A 111 -10.30 -0.99 2.82
C GLY A 111 -8.86 -1.05 2.27
N LEU A 112 -8.22 0.10 2.01
CA LEU A 112 -6.87 0.19 1.45
C LEU A 112 -6.01 1.18 2.24
N MET A 113 -4.69 1.01 2.22
CA MET A 113 -3.75 1.89 2.91
C MET A 113 -2.61 2.29 1.97
N ALA A 114 -2.35 3.60 1.82
CA ALA A 114 -1.18 4.10 1.11
C ALA A 114 -0.05 4.38 2.08
N PHE A 115 1.08 3.71 1.89
CA PHE A 115 2.34 4.00 2.56
C PHE A 115 3.19 4.89 1.67
N ILE A 116 3.53 6.08 2.16
CA ILE A 116 4.31 7.08 1.45
C ILE A 116 5.62 7.25 2.19
N ILE A 117 6.73 6.89 1.55
CA ILE A 117 8.08 7.05 2.10
C ILE A 117 8.74 8.24 1.44
N ALA A 118 9.24 9.17 2.25
CA ALA A 118 9.81 10.42 1.80
C ALA A 118 11.10 10.78 2.55
N ASP A 119 11.85 11.73 1.98
CA ASP A 119 12.95 12.42 2.65
C ASP A 119 12.47 13.12 3.94
N THR A 120 13.34 13.29 4.92
CA THR A 120 13.00 13.87 6.23
C THR A 120 12.64 15.35 6.17
N ASP A 121 13.05 16.06 5.12
CA ASP A 121 12.77 17.47 4.86
C ASP A 121 11.46 17.70 4.07
N CYS A 122 10.83 16.65 3.56
CA CYS A 122 9.55 16.76 2.88
C CYS A 122 8.45 17.17 3.89
N PRO A 123 7.69 18.26 3.68
CA PRO A 123 6.67 18.65 4.65
C PRO A 123 5.56 17.58 4.79
N ALA A 124 5.30 17.11 6.01
CA ALA A 124 4.30 16.06 6.25
C ALA A 124 2.88 16.46 5.77
N GLY A 125 2.56 17.75 5.79
CA GLY A 125 1.32 18.28 5.20
C GLY A 125 1.21 17.99 3.70
N LYS A 126 2.30 18.20 2.94
CA LYS A 126 2.39 17.89 1.50
C LYS A 126 2.14 16.40 1.24
N LEU A 127 2.71 15.52 2.09
CA LEU A 127 2.51 14.07 2.01
C LEU A 127 1.08 13.66 2.34
N ARG A 128 0.45 14.30 3.34
CA ARG A 128 -0.96 14.07 3.69
C ARG A 128 -1.90 14.48 2.55
N ASP A 129 -1.59 15.58 1.89
CA ASP A 129 -2.39 16.13 0.79
C ASP A 129 -2.33 15.25 -0.48
N LEU A 130 -1.41 14.27 -0.55
CA LEU A 130 -1.42 13.22 -1.58
C LEU A 130 -2.66 12.33 -1.52
N ARG A 131 -3.47 12.40 -0.46
CA ARG A 131 -4.79 11.76 -0.44
C ARG A 131 -5.62 12.11 -1.68
N THR A 132 -5.64 13.37 -2.08
CA THR A 132 -6.44 13.85 -3.21
C THR A 132 -6.02 13.22 -4.55
N PRO A 133 -4.75 13.28 -4.99
CA PRO A 133 -4.31 12.60 -6.21
C PRO A 133 -4.30 11.07 -6.12
N LEU A 134 -4.28 10.48 -4.91
CA LEU A 134 -4.37 9.03 -4.73
C LEU A 134 -5.81 8.49 -4.80
N ASN A 135 -6.84 9.29 -4.48
CA ASN A 135 -8.24 8.84 -4.47
C ASN A 135 -8.65 8.11 -5.76
N PRO A 136 -8.41 8.62 -6.99
CA PRO A 136 -8.80 7.92 -8.21
C PRO A 136 -8.15 6.55 -8.37
N ILE A 137 -6.88 6.42 -7.95
CA ILE A 137 -6.14 5.15 -7.99
C ILE A 137 -6.75 4.16 -6.99
N MET A 138 -7.14 4.63 -5.80
CA MET A 138 -7.77 3.80 -4.78
C MET A 138 -9.13 3.30 -5.24
N GLU A 139 -9.94 4.16 -5.85
CA GLU A 139 -11.25 3.81 -6.41
C GLU A 139 -11.12 2.76 -7.52
N GLU A 140 -10.13 2.90 -8.41
CA GLU A 140 -9.82 1.94 -9.46
C GLU A 140 -9.44 0.56 -8.89
N ILE A 141 -8.57 0.54 -7.87
CA ILE A 141 -8.17 -0.69 -7.17
C ILE A 141 -9.39 -1.36 -6.50
N SER A 142 -10.18 -0.60 -5.74
CA SER A 142 -11.38 -1.10 -5.07
C SER A 142 -12.45 -1.61 -6.05
N GLY A 143 -12.60 -0.95 -7.20
CA GLY A 143 -13.47 -1.38 -8.29
C GLY A 143 -13.05 -2.74 -8.86
N ALA A 144 -11.74 -2.95 -9.05
CA ALA A 144 -11.20 -4.22 -9.53
C ALA A 144 -11.40 -5.39 -8.54
N PHE A 145 -11.31 -5.13 -7.23
CA PHE A 145 -11.60 -6.14 -6.19
C PHE A 145 -13.08 -6.51 -6.10
N SER A 146 -13.97 -5.54 -6.36
CA SER A 146 -15.41 -5.77 -6.35
C SER A 146 -15.88 -6.58 -7.57
N ALA A 147 -15.29 -6.30 -8.74
CA ALA A 147 -15.60 -7.02 -9.98
C ALA A 147 -15.10 -8.47 -10.01
N SER A 148 -14.12 -8.82 -9.16
CA SER A 148 -13.57 -10.18 -9.08
C SER A 148 -14.34 -11.13 -8.14
N HIS A 149 -15.40 -10.64 -7.48
CA HIS A 149 -16.29 -11.42 -6.61
C HIS A 149 -17.75 -11.50 -7.10
N VAL A 150 -17.98 -11.22 -8.40
CA VAL A 150 -19.23 -11.49 -9.14
C VAL A 150 -18.97 -12.57 -10.18
#